data_AF-A0AAP0NRJ6-F1
#
_entry.id   AF-A0AAP0NRJ6-F1
#
_cell.length_a   1.000
_cell.length_b   1.000
_cell.length_c   1.000
_cell.angle_alpha   90.00
_cell.angle_beta   90.00
_cell.angle_gamma   90.00
#
_symmetry.space_group_name_H-M   'P 1'
#
loop_
_entity.id
_entity.type
_entity.pdbx_description
1 polymer ?
#
loop_
_entity_poly.entity_id
_entity_poly.type
_entity_poly.pdbx_seq_one_letter_code
_entity_poly.pdbx_strand_id
1 'polypeptide(L)'
;MNRDDCVKALARHASIRPLVTLTVWKELIKVNENFFQTYFHSLSPRAFNNCRPAQRLMPGNRSMVVKKNNPNNLSRKRIYY
;
A
#
# COMPACT_ATOMS: atom_id res chain seq x y z
N MET A 1 7.65 6.04 3.51
CA MET A 1 8.65 7.11 3.33
C MET A 1 10.01 6.51 3.61
N ASN A 2 10.99 6.65 2.72
CA ASN A 2 12.31 6.06 2.93
C ASN A 2 13.21 7.00 3.76
N ARG A 3 14.26 6.45 4.36
CA ARG A 3 15.20 7.21 5.21
C ARG A 3 15.87 8.34 4.45
N ASP A 4 16.31 8.10 3.23
CA ASP A 4 17.12 9.04 2.46
C ASP A 4 16.29 10.25 1.99
N ASP A 5 15.02 10.04 1.67
CA ASP A 5 14.04 11.10 1.37
C ASP A 5 13.80 11.97 2.60
N CYS A 6 13.70 11.35 3.79
CA CYS A 6 13.57 12.08 5.05
C CYS A 6 14.81 12.94 5.32
N VAL A 7 16.01 12.38 5.15
CA VAL A 7 17.27 13.12 5.30
C VAL A 7 17.36 14.29 4.32
N LYS A 8 17.01 14.08 3.05
CA LYS A 8 16.99 15.14 2.03
C LYS A 8 15.97 16.23 2.35
N ALA A 9 14.76 15.85 2.78
CA ALA A 9 13.71 16.80 3.13
C ALA A 9 14.11 17.68 4.32
N LEU A 10 14.65 17.08 5.39
CA LEU A 10 15.08 17.81 6.58
C LEU A 10 16.29 18.72 6.30
N ALA A 11 17.21 18.27 5.46
CA ALA A 11 18.33 19.09 5.02
C ALA A 11 17.87 20.30 4.19
N ARG A 12 16.87 20.13 3.31
CA ARG A 12 16.36 21.20 2.43
C ARG A 12 15.43 22.17 3.14
N HIS A 13 14.52 21.66 3.97
CA HIS A 13 13.42 22.45 4.53
C HIS A 13 13.69 22.97 5.95
N ALA A 14 14.59 22.31 6.68
CA ALA A 14 14.93 22.69 8.06
C ALA A 14 16.42 22.98 8.25
N SER A 15 17.22 22.92 7.18
CA SER A 15 18.68 23.12 7.22
C SER A 15 19.40 22.24 8.26
N ILE A 16 18.80 21.09 8.59
CA ILE A 16 19.37 20.15 9.55
C ILE A 16 20.48 19.38 8.85
N ARG A 17 21.66 19.33 9.47
CA ARG A 17 22.81 18.58 8.93
C ARG A 17 22.42 17.11 8.77
N PRO A 18 22.65 16.48 7.60
CA PRO A 18 22.32 15.08 7.36
C PRO A 18 22.87 14.13 8.44
N LEU A 19 24.06 14.42 8.95
CA LEU A 19 24.69 13.65 10.03
C LEU A 19 23.82 13.61 11.30
N VAL A 20 23.21 14.74 11.69
CA VAL A 20 22.34 14.81 12.87
C VAL A 20 21.10 13.94 12.65
N THR A 21 20.45 14.07 11.49
CA THR A 21 19.28 13.27 11.14
C THR A 21 19.58 11.78 11.13
N LEU A 22 20.74 11.38 10.59
CA LEU A 22 21.16 9.98 10.56
C LEU A 22 21.42 9.41 11.95
N THR A 23 22.06 10.19 12.83
CA THR A 23 22.33 9.77 14.20
C THR A 23 21.03 9.64 14.99
N VAL A 24 20.14 10.64 14.91
CA VAL A 24 18.82 10.59 15.56
C VAL A 24 17.99 9.42 15.05
N TRP A 25 17.99 9.18 13.73
CA TRP A 25 17.26 8.05 13.14
C TRP A 25 17.76 6.71 13.66
N LYS A 26 19.08 6.52 13.83
CA LYS A 26 19.65 5.31 14.41
C LYS A 26 19.23 5.11 15.87
N GLU A 27 19.29 6.16 16.68
CA GLU A 27 18.88 6.07 18.09
C GLU A 27 17.37 5.85 18.25
N LEU A 28 16.55 6.48 17.40
CA LEU A 28 15.11 6.24 17.37
C LEU A 28 14.76 4.78 17.08
N ILE A 29 15.47 4.14 16.14
CA ILE A 29 15.25 2.72 15.84
C ILE A 29 15.56 1.86 17.06
N LYS A 30 16.71 2.08 17.72
CA LYS A 30 17.12 1.30 18.89
C LYS A 30 16.14 1.41 20.05
N VAL A 31 15.60 2.61 20.30
CA VAL A 31 14.65 2.82 21.41
C VAL A 31 13.26 2.27 21.06
N ASN A 32 12.91 2.16 19.77
CA ASN A 32 11.56 1.82 19.31
C ASN A 32 11.54 0.63 18.33
N GLU A 33 12.34 -0.41 18.57
CA GLU A 33 12.53 -1.52 17.63
C GLU A 33 11.20 -2.16 17.20
N ASN A 34 10.31 -2.42 18.16
CA ASN A 34 8.98 -3.01 17.90
C ASN A 34 8.11 -2.14 16.97
N PHE A 35 8.16 -0.81 17.14
CA PHE A 35 7.45 0.12 16.26
C PHE A 35 8.02 0.07 14.85
N PHE A 36 9.34 0.14 14.72
CA PHE A 36 9.97 0.14 13.40
C PHE A 36 9.81 -1.19 12.67
N GLN A 37 9.77 -2.32 13.38
CA GLN A 37 9.45 -3.62 12.79
C GLN A 37 8.06 -3.58 12.10
N THR A 38 7.01 -3.18 12.83
CA THR A 38 5.65 -3.07 12.25
C THR A 38 5.57 -2.02 11.14
N TYR A 39 6.26 -0.89 11.30
CA TYR A 39 6.35 0.17 10.29
C TYR A 39 6.96 -0.34 8.97
N PHE A 40 8.10 -1.03 9.02
CA PHE A 40 8.75 -1.58 7.82
C PHE A 40 7.92 -2.69 7.17
N HIS A 41 7.23 -3.51 7.95
CA HIS A 41 6.28 -4.49 7.41
C HIS A 41 5.13 -3.82 6.64
N SER A 42 4.60 -2.70 7.14
CA SER A 42 3.55 -1.93 6.46
C SER A 42 4.00 -1.23 5.18
N LEU A 43 5.30 -0.88 5.09
CA LEU A 43 5.89 -0.28 3.89
C LEU A 43 6.16 -1.32 2.78
N SER A 44 6.02 -2.62 3.09
CA SER A 44 6.13 -3.66 2.07
C SER A 44 5.01 -3.51 1.03
N PRO A 45 5.31 -3.57 -0.29
CA PRO A 45 4.30 -3.53 -1.34
C PRO A 45 3.18 -4.57 -1.18
N ARG A 46 3.44 -5.67 -0.44
CA ARG A 46 2.43 -6.71 -0.16
C ARG A 46 1.35 -6.23 0.83
N ALA A 47 1.66 -5.31 1.73
CA ALA A 47 0.69 -4.75 2.68
C ALA A 47 -0.26 -3.73 2.02
N PHE A 48 0.22 -3.02 1.00
CA PHE A 48 -0.59 -2.07 0.23
C PHE A 48 -1.69 -2.73 -0.62
N ASN A 49 -1.55 -4.01 -0.98
CA ASN A 49 -2.55 -4.73 -1.77
C ASN A 49 -3.79 -5.16 -0.95
N ASN A 50 -3.71 -5.14 0.39
CA ASN A 50 -4.85 -5.49 1.27
C ASN A 50 -5.59 -4.27 1.83
N CYS A 51 -5.03 -3.07 1.67
CA CYS A 51 -5.82 -1.85 1.83
C CYS A 51 -6.61 -1.60 0.54
N ARG A 52 -7.69 -2.37 0.34
CA ARG A 52 -8.75 -1.90 -0.56
C ARG A 52 -9.23 -0.57 0.02
N PRO A 53 -9.17 0.56 -0.71
CA PRO A 53 -9.94 1.72 -0.28
C PRO A 53 -11.37 1.22 -0.16
N ALA A 54 -11.94 1.29 1.05
CA ALA A 54 -13.34 1.00 1.26
C ALA A 54 -14.09 1.77 0.18
N GLN A 55 -14.67 1.05 -0.79
CA GLN A 55 -15.50 1.67 -1.79
C GLN A 55 -16.59 2.36 -0.98
N ARG A 56 -16.57 3.70 -0.96
CA ARG A 56 -17.68 4.49 -0.46
C ARG A 56 -18.92 3.93 -1.16
N LEU A 57 -19.74 3.21 -0.41
CA LEU A 57 -21.12 3.00 -0.76
C LEU A 57 -21.76 4.38 -0.74
N MET A 58 -21.74 5.05 -1.88
CA MET A 58 -22.68 6.12 -2.16
C MET A 58 -24.02 5.41 -2.41
N PRO A 59 -25.06 5.65 -1.58
CA PRO A 59 -26.37 5.13 -1.88
C PRO A 59 -26.93 5.96 -3.04
N GLY A 60 -27.31 5.29 -4.13
CA GLY A 60 -28.02 5.90 -5.24
C GLY A 60 -27.12 6.30 -6.41
N ASN A 61 -26.91 5.36 -7.33
CA ASN A 61 -27.58 5.43 -8.63
C ASN A 61 -27.41 4.11 -9.37
N ARG A 62 -28.57 3.51 -9.66
CA ARG A 62 -28.77 2.27 -10.39
C ARG A 62 -28.31 2.48 -11.83
N SER A 63 -27.14 1.93 -12.20
CA SER A 63 -26.71 1.84 -13.60
C SER A 63 -26.33 0.40 -13.93
N MET A 64 -26.94 -0.10 -14.99
CA MET A 64 -26.98 -1.50 -15.41
C MET A 64 -25.59 -2.10 -15.59
N VAL A 65 -25.31 -3.20 -14.87
CA VAL A 65 -24.19 -4.09 -15.20
C VAL A 65 -24.53 -4.79 -16.50
N VAL A 66 -24.06 -4.26 -17.63
CA VAL A 66 -23.94 -5.04 -18.86
C VAL A 66 -22.90 -6.13 -18.59
N LYS A 67 -23.38 -7.34 -18.31
CA LYS A 67 -22.56 -8.56 -18.38
C LYS A 67 -22.04 -8.64 -19.81
N LYS A 68 -20.78 -8.26 -20.03
CA LYS A 68 -20.04 -8.69 -21.21
C LYS A 68 -19.91 -10.21 -21.12
N ASN A 69 -20.76 -10.90 -21.86
CA ASN A 69 -20.64 -12.33 -22.15
C ASN A 69 -19.23 -12.56 -22.72
N ASN A 70 -18.40 -13.26 -21.96
CA ASN A 70 -17.17 -13.86 -22.44
C ASN A 70 -17.56 -15.23 -23.02
N PRO A 71 -17.52 -15.44 -24.35
CA PRO A 71 -18.07 -16.64 -24.98
C PRO A 71 -17.23 -17.92 -24.79
N ASN A 72 -16.10 -17.88 -24.06
CA ASN A 72 -15.16 -19.02 -24.04
C ASN A 72 -15.19 -19.87 -22.76
N ASN A 73 -16.31 -19.91 -22.03
CA ASN A 73 -16.44 -20.76 -20.84
C ASN A 73 -17.69 -21.67 -20.87
N LEU A 74 -17.87 -22.40 -21.97
CA LEU A 74 -18.81 -23.54 -22.03
C LEU A 74 -18.05 -24.85 -22.25
N SER A 75 -17.15 -25.19 -21.32
CA SER A 75 -16.74 -26.57 -21.15
C SER A 75 -17.84 -27.34 -20.41
N ARG A 76 -18.36 -28.36 -21.10
CA ARG A 76 -19.07 -29.53 -20.56
C ARG A 76 -20.50 -29.31 -20.05
N LYS A 77 -21.47 -29.78 -20.84
CA LYS A 77 -22.41 -30.83 -20.39
C LYS A 77 -23.26 -31.41 -21.55
N ARG A 78 -23.23 -32.75 -21.60
CA ARG A 78 -24.24 -33.73 -22.07
C ARG A 78 -24.35 -34.06 -23.57
N ILE A 79 -23.83 -35.26 -23.83
CA ILE A 79 -24.21 -36.29 -24.82
C ILE A 79 -25.72 -36.61 -24.71
N TYR A 80 -26.37 -37.06 -25.80
CA TYR A 80 -27.15 -38.31 -25.95
C TYR A 80 -28.08 -38.28 -27.19
N TYR A 81 -27.86 -39.29 -28.05
CA TYR A 81 -28.57 -39.77 -29.25
C TYR A 81 -28.60 -38.88 -30.51
#